data_AF-A0A0V8M2L7-F1
#
_entry.id   AF-A0A0V8M2L7-F1
#
_cell.length_a   1.000
_cell.length_b   1.000
_cell.length_c   1.000
_cell.angle_alpha   90.00
_cell.angle_beta   90.00
_cell.angle_gamma   90.00
#
_symmetry.space_group_name_H-M   'P 1'
#
loop_
_entity.id
_entity.type
_entity.pdbx_description
1 polymer ?
#
loop_
_entity_poly.entity_id
_entity_poly.type
_entity_poly.pdbx_seq_one_letter_code
_entity_poly.pdbx_strand_id
1 'polypeptide(L)' 'MHNNNPVKRLILGFNSKLCLCKKCPSYPGHKDKVVYCERAKSPYVISKTSCLCPQCRVWKLNHFAETYYCSSGAAPLSRI' A
#
# COMPACT_ATOMS: atom_id res chain seq x y z
N MET A 1 9.73 6.09 9.55
CA MET A 1 9.84 7.42 8.89
C MET A 1 8.45 8.05 8.83
N HIS A 2 8.20 9.08 9.65
CA HIS A 2 7.01 9.92 9.47
C HIS A 2 7.32 10.94 8.37
N ASN A 3 6.67 10.81 7.21
CA ASN A 3 6.84 11.77 6.14
C ASN A 3 6.10 13.08 6.51
N ASN A 4 6.86 14.14 6.70
CA ASN A 4 6.36 15.49 7.04
C ASN A 4 6.04 16.32 5.79
N ASN A 5 6.19 15.77 4.58
CA ASN A 5 5.79 16.44 3.36
C ASN A 5 4.24 16.49 3.26
N PRO A 6 3.64 17.69 3.23
CA PRO A 6 2.18 17.84 3.18
C PRO A 6 1.57 17.30 1.89
N VAL A 7 2.28 17.41 0.76
CA VAL A 7 1.84 16.90 -0.55
C VAL A 7 1.74 15.37 -0.49
N LYS A 8 2.76 14.70 0.07
CA LYS A 8 2.74 13.24 0.18
C LYS A 8 1.62 12.76 1.10
N ARG A 9 1.31 13.49 2.18
CA ARG A 9 0.15 13.17 3.04
C ARG A 9 -1.16 13.28 2.28
N LEU A 10 -1.33 14.30 1.44
CA LEU A 10 -2.52 14.49 0.61
C LEU A 10 -2.70 13.32 -0.37
N ILE A 11 -1.64 12.97 -1.11
CA ILE A 11 -1.63 11.85 -2.07
C ILE A 11 -1.97 10.53 -1.37
N LEU A 12 -1.31 10.23 -0.26
CA LEU A 12 -1.58 9.02 0.52
C LEU A 12 -3.00 8.98 1.08
N GLY A 13 -3.57 10.13 1.45
CA GLY A 13 -4.96 10.26 1.87
C GLY A 13 -5.92 9.92 0.73
N PHE A 14 -5.70 10.49 -0.45
CA PHE A 14 -6.48 10.20 -1.65
C PHE A 14 -6.38 8.73 -2.07
N ASN A 15 -5.15 8.20 -2.19
CA ASN A 15 -4.90 6.82 -2.59
C ASN A 15 -5.46 5.82 -1.57
N SER A 16 -5.51 6.16 -0.28
CA SER A 16 -6.15 5.30 0.73
C SER A 16 -7.63 5.05 0.47
N LYS A 17 -8.34 5.98 -0.19
CA LYS A 17 -9.75 5.84 -0.58
C LYS A 17 -9.92 4.97 -1.83
N LEU A 18 -8.93 4.96 -2.73
CA LEU A 18 -8.94 4.17 -3.97
C LEU A 18 -8.35 2.76 -3.80
N CYS A 19 -7.72 2.52 -2.67
CA CYS A 19 -6.99 1.31 -2.38
C CYS A 19 -7.90 0.16 -1.92
N LEU A 20 -7.57 -1.07 -2.33
CA LEU A 20 -8.28 -2.29 -1.95
C LEU A 20 -7.67 -3.02 -0.74
N CYS A 21 -6.61 -2.49 -0.11
CA CYS A 21 -5.89 -3.20 0.95
C CYS A 21 -6.80 -3.68 2.07
N LYS A 22 -7.77 -2.89 2.57
CA LYS A 22 -8.67 -3.34 3.66
C LYS A 22 -9.55 -4.54 3.29
N LYS A 23 -9.74 -4.81 2.00
CA LYS A 23 -10.52 -5.94 1.46
C LYS A 23 -9.63 -7.10 1.02
N CYS A 24 -8.31 -6.92 1.03
CA CYS A 24 -7.35 -7.90 0.55
C CYS A 24 -7.27 -9.05 1.56
N PRO A 25 -7.34 -10.33 1.14
CA PRO A 25 -7.22 -11.46 2.08
C PRO A 25 -5.88 -11.52 2.80
N SER A 26 -4.80 -11.04 2.17
CA SER A 26 -3.49 -10.85 2.83
C SER A 26 -3.36 -9.57 3.66
N TYR A 27 -4.45 -8.85 3.94
CA TYR A 27 -4.43 -7.71 4.85
C TYR A 27 -4.31 -8.19 6.30
N PRO A 28 -3.32 -7.70 7.07
CA PRO A 28 -3.08 -8.19 8.42
C PRO A 28 -4.16 -7.78 9.43
N GLY A 29 -5.06 -6.86 9.10
CA GLY A 29 -6.08 -6.40 10.04
C GLY A 29 -5.56 -5.32 10.99
N HIS A 30 -5.96 -5.37 12.27
CA HIS A 30 -5.47 -4.51 13.37
C HIS A 30 -5.50 -2.99 13.14
N LYS A 31 -6.44 -2.50 12.32
CA LYS A 31 -6.49 -1.09 11.90
C LYS A 31 -5.16 -0.60 11.29
N ASP A 32 -4.39 -1.51 10.69
CA ASP A 32 -3.10 -1.19 10.08
C ASP A 32 -3.26 -0.15 8.95
N LYS A 33 -2.18 0.60 8.70
CA LYS A 33 -2.16 1.61 7.66
C LYS A 33 -2.18 0.93 6.30
N VAL A 34 -2.99 1.44 5.38
CA VAL A 34 -3.08 0.94 4.01
C VAL A 34 -2.16 1.71 3.06
N VAL A 35 -2.18 1.32 1.78
CA VAL A 35 -1.33 1.90 0.71
C VAL A 35 0.16 1.57 0.93
N TYR A 36 0.44 0.31 1.29
CA TYR A 36 1.80 -0.16 1.54
C TYR A 36 2.74 0.07 0.34
N CYS A 37 2.20 0.00 -0.88
CA CYS A 37 2.92 0.26 -2.14
C CYS A 37 3.55 1.66 -2.23
N GLU A 38 3.04 2.64 -1.48
CA GLU A 38 3.59 4.01 -1.45
C GLU A 38 4.12 4.44 -0.09
N ARG A 39 3.89 3.62 0.95
CA ARG A 39 4.30 3.93 2.32
C ARG A 39 5.51 3.12 2.74
N ALA A 40 5.24 1.96 3.30
CA ALA A 40 6.19 1.02 3.86
C ALA A 40 5.46 -0.31 4.04
N LYS A 41 6.21 -1.37 4.38
CA LYS A 41 5.63 -2.67 4.74
C LYS A 41 4.81 -2.55 6.02
N SER A 42 3.92 -3.50 6.22
CA SER A 42 3.22 -3.67 7.49
C SER A 42 4.22 -3.96 8.60
N PRO A 43 3.97 -3.47 9.83
CA PRO A 43 4.70 -3.92 11.01
C PRO A 43 4.28 -5.33 11.46
N TYR A 44 3.19 -5.88 10.93
CA TYR A 44 2.66 -7.19 11.29
C TYR A 44 3.13 -8.29 10.33
N VAL A 45 3.04 -9.54 10.77
CA VAL A 45 3.33 -10.71 9.94
C VAL A 45 2.26 -10.84 8.85
N ILE A 46 2.69 -10.97 7.60
CA ILE A 46 1.80 -11.08 6.44
C ILE A 46 1.73 -12.54 5.98
N SER A 47 0.52 -13.10 5.97
CA SER A 47 0.23 -14.36 5.27
C SER A 47 -0.13 -14.08 3.81
N LYS A 48 0.68 -14.57 2.87
CA LYS A 48 0.54 -14.33 1.42
C LYS A 48 -0.50 -15.25 0.75
N THR A 49 -1.69 -15.37 1.33
CA THR A 49 -2.79 -16.19 0.79
C THR A 49 -3.30 -15.73 -0.58
N SER A 50 -3.64 -14.44 -0.73
CA SER A 50 -4.01 -13.86 -2.04
C SER A 50 -3.95 -12.33 -2.02
N CYS A 51 -3.70 -11.73 -3.19
CA CYS A 51 -3.48 -10.29 -3.30
C CYS A 51 -4.44 -9.62 -4.29
N LEU A 52 -5.07 -8.52 -3.84
CA LEU A 52 -5.91 -7.66 -4.69
C LEU A 52 -5.13 -6.49 -5.33
N CYS A 53 -3.81 -6.41 -5.14
CA CYS A 53 -2.99 -5.33 -5.71
C CYS A 53 -3.18 -5.17 -7.22
N PRO A 54 -3.14 -6.23 -8.06
CA PRO A 54 -3.33 -6.08 -9.51
C PRO A 54 -4.69 -5.50 -9.93
N GLN A 55 -5.70 -5.59 -9.05
CA GLN A 55 -7.04 -5.04 -9.28
C GLN A 55 -7.21 -3.62 -8.70
N CYS A 56 -6.29 -3.20 -7.82
CA CYS A 56 -6.33 -1.92 -7.13
C CYS A 56 -6.06 -0.77 -8.09
N ARG A 57 -6.91 0.27 -8.05
CA ARG A 57 -6.76 1.45 -8.92
C ARG A 57 -5.44 2.19 -8.68
N VAL A 58 -5.00 2.29 -7.42
CA VAL A 58 -3.70 2.89 -7.06
C VAL A 58 -2.55 2.15 -7.73
N TRP A 59 -2.61 0.82 -7.74
CA TRP A 59 -1.56 0.00 -8.36
C TRP A 59 -1.52 0.19 -9.88
N LYS A 60 -2.70 0.15 -10.53
CA LYS A 60 -2.81 0.28 -11.99
C LYS A 60 -2.34 1.64 -12.49
N LEU A 61 -2.78 2.73 -11.85
CA LEU A 61 -2.45 4.08 -12.28
C LEU A 61 -0.97 4.42 -12.10
N ASN A 62 -0.30 3.79 -11.13
CA ASN A 62 1.13 4.02 -10.87
C ASN A 62 2.03 2.97 -11.54
N HIS A 63 1.47 2.04 -12.32
CA HIS A 63 2.22 0.99 -13.01
C HIS A 63 3.21 0.24 -12.10
N PHE A 64 2.80 -0.04 -10.87
CA PHE A 64 3.64 -0.79 -9.93
C PHE A 64 3.94 -2.19 -10.47
N ALA A 65 5.18 -2.66 -10.31
CA ALA A 65 5.60 -3.94 -10.88
C ALA A 65 5.28 -5.14 -9.98
N GLU A 66 5.31 -4.93 -8.66
CA GLU A 66 5.23 -6.01 -7.68
C GLU A 66 3.85 -6.07 -7.01
N THR A 67 3.59 -7.18 -6.32
CA THR A 67 2.43 -7.31 -5.43
C THR A 67 2.91 -7.53 -4.00
N TYR A 68 1.99 -7.69 -3.04
CA TYR A 68 2.32 -7.92 -1.63
C TYR A 68 3.25 -6.85 -1.01
N TYR A 69 3.06 -5.58 -1.37
CA TYR A 69 3.78 -4.46 -0.76
C TYR A 69 3.58 -4.35 0.77
N CYS A 70 2.52 -4.95 1.31
CA CYS A 70 2.36 -5.12 2.76
C CYS A 70 3.49 -5.95 3.40
N SER A 71 4.15 -6.83 2.64
CA SER A 71 5.29 -7.63 3.08
C SER A 71 6.62 -7.04 2.60
N SER A 72 6.72 -6.68 1.32
CA SER A 72 7.99 -6.25 0.70
C SER A 72 8.37 -4.80 0.96
N GLY A 73 7.41 -3.91 1.24
CA GLY A 73 7.67 -2.50 1.44
C GLY A 73 7.05 -1.63 0.35
N ALA A 74 7.45 -0.36 0.28
CA ALA A 74 6.98 0.53 -0.78
C ALA A 74 7.73 0.26 -2.10
N ALA A 75 7.06 0.49 -3.22
CA ALA A 75 7.67 0.42 -4.53
C ALA A 75 8.81 1.46 -4.64
N PRO A 76 9.94 1.16 -5.29
CA PRO A 76 11.02 2.13 -5.48
C PRO A 76 10.53 3.45 -6.09
N LEU A 77 9.62 3.37 -7.06
CA LEU A 77 9.02 4.52 -7.76
C LEU A 77 8.13 5.40 -6.88
N SER A 78 7.72 4.93 -5.70
CA SER A 78 6.86 5.70 -4.78
C SER A 78 7.62 6.70 -3.89
N ARG A 79 8.95 6.77 -4.01
CA ARG A 79 9.80 7.65 -3.18
C ARG A 79 9.86 9.09 -3.70
N ILE A 80 9.28 9.36 -4.86
CA ILE A 80 9.06 10.70 -5.40
C ILE A 80 8.08 11.47 -4.49
#